data_AF-A0A8S3J2B1-F1
#
_entry.id   AF-A0A8S3J2B1-F1
#
_cell.length_a   1.000
_cell.length_b   1.000
_cell.length_c   1.000
_cell.angle_alpha   90.00
_cell.angle_beta   90.00
_cell.angle_gamma   90.00
#
_symmetry.space_group_name_H-M   'P 1'
#
loop_
_entity.id
_entity.type
_entity.pdbx_description
1 polymer ?
#
loop_
_entity_poly.entity_id
_entity_poly.type
_entity_poly.pdbx_seq_one_letter_code
_entity_poly.pdbx_strand_id
1 'polypeptide(L)'
;MSLLSYVPHLRYLSIDHLCHSYPERYKDFPLVLKDLTHVNLKLQRITFDYFESSIMKFFHHLQVLRISTSNDIEYLNATRWEKVISSYMSQLRVFDIEHEHVLKNGTDINLYQNLTNQFTTSFWTKRKWFFGHQHSCLGHSNHVIFYSTHSY
;
A
#
# COMPACT_ATOMS: atom_id res chain seq x y z
N MET A 1 -17.91 1.69 -18.60
CA MET A 1 -16.67 1.46 -19.38
C MET A 1 -15.49 1.86 -18.51
N SER A 2 -14.37 1.13 -18.53
CA SER A 2 -13.19 1.45 -17.73
C SER A 2 -12.19 2.26 -18.57
N LEU A 3 -11.67 3.37 -18.04
CA LEU A 3 -10.61 4.16 -18.70
C LEU A 3 -9.41 3.27 -19.11
N LEU A 4 -9.09 2.29 -18.26
CA LEU A 4 -7.93 1.44 -18.43
C LEU A 4 -8.04 0.50 -19.64
N SER A 5 -9.24 0.26 -20.19
CA SER A 5 -9.40 -0.52 -21.43
C SER A 5 -8.93 0.22 -22.69
N TYR A 6 -8.81 1.55 -22.61
CA TYR A 6 -8.33 2.37 -23.73
C TYR A 6 -6.80 2.56 -23.71
N VAL A 7 -6.13 2.11 -22.65
CA VAL A 7 -4.68 2.24 -22.47
C VAL A 7 -4.04 0.87 -22.15
N PRO A 8 -4.18 -0.14 -23.04
CA PRO A 8 -3.72 -1.50 -22.76
C PRO A 8 -2.19 -1.62 -22.57
N HIS A 9 -1.42 -0.65 -23.08
CA HIS A 9 0.03 -0.57 -22.97
C HIS A 9 0.52 0.40 -21.88
N LEU A 10 -0.36 0.78 -20.94
CA LEU A 10 0.00 1.66 -19.84
C LEU A 10 1.10 1.03 -19.00
N ARG A 11 2.26 1.69 -18.92
CA ARG A 11 3.41 1.22 -18.12
C ARG A 11 3.49 1.86 -16.74
N TYR A 12 3.01 3.09 -16.63
CA TYR A 12 3.11 3.94 -15.46
C TYR A 12 1.71 4.49 -15.13
N LEU A 13 1.27 4.29 -13.90
CA LEU A 13 0.04 4.85 -13.37
C LEU A 13 0.37 5.65 -12.11
N SER A 14 0.04 6.94 -12.11
CA SER A 14 0.12 7.79 -10.91
C SER A 14 -1.26 8.40 -10.65
N ILE A 15 -1.76 8.23 -9.43
CA ILE A 15 -3.04 8.82 -8.99
C ILE A 15 -2.83 9.49 -7.63
N ASP A 16 -2.94 10.82 -7.61
CA ASP A 16 -2.68 11.61 -6.41
C ASP A 16 -3.86 11.68 -5.45
N HIS A 17 -5.06 11.27 -5.88
CA HIS A 17 -6.25 11.25 -5.06
C HIS A 17 -7.17 10.10 -5.48
N LEU A 18 -6.93 8.91 -4.95
CA LEU A 18 -7.84 7.78 -5.11
C LEU A 18 -8.72 7.66 -3.86
N CYS A 19 -9.99 8.01 -4.00
CA CYS A 19 -10.99 7.90 -2.95
C CYS A 19 -11.86 6.67 -3.16
N HIS A 20 -12.35 6.06 -2.08
CA HIS A 20 -13.36 5.01 -2.19
C HIS A 20 -14.62 5.56 -2.85
N SER A 21 -14.98 5.00 -4.01
CA SER A 21 -16.34 5.10 -4.54
C SER A 21 -17.12 3.90 -4.01
N TYR A 22 -18.40 4.10 -3.66
CA TYR A 22 -19.29 3.02 -3.26
C TYR A 22 -19.16 1.82 -4.20
N PRO A 23 -19.34 0.58 -3.72
CA PRO A 23 -19.22 -0.60 -4.55
C PRO A 23 -20.33 -0.59 -5.60
N GLU A 24 -20.08 0.05 -6.73
CA GLU A 24 -20.74 -0.33 -7.96
C GLU A 24 -20.33 -1.78 -8.22
N ARG A 25 -21.30 -2.58 -8.65
CA ARG A 25 -21.05 -3.95 -9.11
C ARG A 25 -20.13 -3.84 -10.31
N TYR A 26 -18.83 -3.83 -10.07
CA TYR A 26 -17.82 -3.87 -11.12
C TYR A 26 -18.08 -5.15 -11.88
N LYS A 27 -18.68 -5.02 -13.07
CA LYS A 27 -18.69 -6.12 -14.04
C LYS A 27 -17.23 -6.55 -14.17
N ASP A 28 -16.96 -7.84 -14.01
CA ASP A 28 -15.64 -8.41 -14.22
C ASP A 28 -15.23 -8.11 -15.66
N PHE A 29 -14.50 -7.01 -15.85
CA PHE A 29 -13.84 -6.72 -17.09
C PHE A 29 -12.52 -7.48 -17.04
N PRO A 30 -12.28 -8.42 -17.96
CA PRO A 30 -11.00 -9.11 -18.06
C PRO A 30 -9.97 -8.12 -18.60
N LEU A 31 -9.54 -7.19 -17.76
CA LEU A 31 -8.56 -6.19 -18.10
C LEU A 31 -7.22 -6.59 -17.48
N VAL A 32 -6.33 -7.13 -18.30
CA VAL A 32 -4.98 -7.47 -17.90
C VAL A 32 -4.05 -6.35 -18.35
N LEU A 33 -3.54 -5.56 -17.41
CA LEU A 33 -2.57 -4.50 -17.67
C LEU A 33 -1.15 -5.10 -17.70
N LYS A 34 -0.86 -5.89 -18.75
CA LYS A 34 0.39 -6.67 -18.85
C LYS A 34 1.65 -5.80 -18.81
N ASP A 35 1.56 -4.58 -19.32
CA ASP A 35 2.69 -3.66 -19.42
C ASP A 35 2.83 -2.76 -18.18
N LEU A 36 1.86 -2.77 -17.26
CA LEU A 36 1.87 -1.92 -16.08
C LEU A 36 2.92 -2.42 -15.08
N THR A 37 3.98 -1.64 -14.95
CA THR A 37 5.17 -1.98 -14.15
C THR A 37 5.37 -1.00 -13.00
N HIS A 38 4.78 0.20 -13.06
CA HIS A 38 4.95 1.24 -12.06
C HIS A 38 3.61 1.82 -11.65
N VAL A 39 3.35 1.80 -10.35
CA VAL A 39 2.13 2.33 -9.74
C VAL A 39 2.51 3.23 -8.58
N ASN A 40 1.97 4.46 -8.59
CA ASN A 40 2.06 5.41 -7.51
C ASN A 40 0.65 5.88 -7.13
N LEU A 41 0.21 5.61 -5.90
CA LEU A 41 -1.16 5.88 -5.47
C LEU A 41 -1.19 6.59 -4.14
N LYS A 42 -1.95 7.68 -4.06
CA LYS A 42 -2.33 8.28 -2.79
C LYS A 42 -3.78 7.92 -2.49
N LEU A 43 -3.92 6.99 -1.55
CA LEU A 43 -5.16 6.32 -1.17
C LEU A 43 -5.83 7.08 -0.03
N GLN A 44 -7.08 7.48 -0.22
CA GLN A 44 -7.89 8.14 0.79
C GLN A 44 -9.13 7.31 1.09
N ARG A 45 -9.27 6.87 2.34
CA ARG A 45 -10.42 6.06 2.81
C ARG A 45 -10.60 4.74 2.05
N ILE A 46 -9.52 4.18 1.51
CA ILE A 46 -9.53 2.87 0.85
C ILE A 46 -8.99 1.86 1.84
N THR A 47 -9.82 0.88 2.20
CA THR A 47 -9.38 -0.19 3.09
C THR A 47 -8.36 -1.10 2.41
N PHE A 48 -7.53 -1.75 3.20
CA PHE A 48 -6.56 -2.70 2.69
C PHE A 48 -7.23 -3.81 1.89
N ASP A 49 -8.37 -4.35 2.35
CA ASP A 49 -9.11 -5.42 1.66
C ASP A 49 -9.49 -5.04 0.22
N TYR A 50 -9.91 -3.79 0.02
CA TYR A 50 -10.26 -3.27 -1.29
C TYR A 50 -9.02 -3.08 -2.18
N PHE A 51 -7.94 -2.59 -1.57
CA PHE A 51 -6.67 -2.43 -2.27
C PHE A 51 -6.06 -3.79 -2.68
N GLU A 52 -6.07 -4.77 -1.78
CA GLU A 52 -5.65 -6.15 -2.03
C GLU A 52 -6.43 -6.78 -3.20
N SER A 53 -7.76 -6.60 -3.20
CA SER A 53 -8.61 -7.04 -4.31
C SER A 53 -8.23 -6.43 -5.66
N SER A 54 -7.71 -5.20 -5.65
CA SER A 54 -7.23 -4.51 -6.85
C SER A 54 -5.88 -5.05 -7.32
N ILE A 55 -4.96 -5.33 -6.38
CA ILE A 55 -3.67 -5.97 -6.67
C ILE A 55 -3.88 -7.31 -7.36
N MET A 56 -4.78 -8.14 -6.81
CA MET A 56 -5.11 -9.46 -7.33
C MET A 56 -5.66 -9.45 -8.76
N LYS A 57 -6.16 -8.32 -9.24
CA LYS A 57 -6.73 -8.18 -10.58
C LYS A 57 -5.78 -7.54 -11.57
N PHE A 58 -5.01 -6.54 -11.15
CA PHE A 58 -4.35 -5.62 -12.09
C PHE A 58 -2.83 -5.57 -12.00
N PHE A 59 -2.21 -5.99 -10.90
CA PHE A 59 -0.81 -5.62 -10.59
C PHE A 59 0.17 -6.80 -10.64
N HIS A 60 -0.11 -7.84 -11.42
CA HIS A 60 0.72 -9.06 -11.49
C HIS A 60 2.15 -8.87 -12.01
N HIS A 61 2.38 -7.83 -12.83
CA HIS A 61 3.68 -7.53 -13.44
C HIS A 61 4.35 -6.30 -12.82
N LEU A 62 3.87 -5.87 -11.65
CA LEU A 62 4.32 -4.66 -11.02
C LEU A 62 5.76 -4.81 -10.50
N GLN A 63 6.60 -3.85 -10.86
CA GLN A 63 8.00 -3.76 -10.43
C GLN A 63 8.19 -2.67 -9.37
N VAL A 64 7.39 -1.61 -9.42
CA VAL A 64 7.42 -0.49 -8.48
C VAL A 64 6.01 -0.22 -7.96
N LEU A 65 5.85 -0.34 -6.65
CA LEU A 65 4.65 0.08 -5.93
C LEU A 65 5.02 1.19 -4.96
N ARG A 66 4.42 2.36 -5.16
CA ARG A 66 4.47 3.46 -4.21
C ARG A 66 3.07 3.78 -3.73
N ILE A 67 2.87 3.83 -2.42
CA ILE A 67 1.58 4.15 -1.84
C ILE A 67 1.71 5.14 -0.69
N SER A 68 0.80 6.12 -0.65
CA SER A 68 0.56 6.97 0.52
C SER A 68 -0.87 6.74 0.98
N THR A 69 -1.09 6.46 2.26
CA THR A 69 -2.40 6.09 2.81
C THR A 69 -2.57 6.64 4.23
N SER A 70 -3.78 6.59 4.77
CA SER A 70 -4.04 6.99 6.15
C SER A 70 -5.19 6.22 6.78
N ASN A 71 -5.21 6.22 8.12
CA ASN A 71 -6.28 5.72 9.01
C ASN A 71 -6.45 4.20 9.09
N ASP A 72 -6.41 3.46 7.97
CA ASP A 72 -6.57 2.01 8.02
C ASP A 72 -5.28 1.31 8.48
N ILE A 73 -5.32 0.81 9.71
CA ILE A 73 -4.16 0.20 10.38
C ILE A 73 -3.68 -1.09 9.71
N GLU A 74 -4.52 -1.74 8.89
CA GLU A 74 -4.13 -2.96 8.17
C GLU A 74 -3.01 -2.72 7.14
N TYR A 75 -2.80 -1.48 6.70
CA TYR A 75 -1.62 -1.12 5.89
C TYR A 75 -0.30 -1.26 6.64
N LEU A 76 -0.32 -1.33 7.98
CA LEU A 76 0.84 -1.59 8.82
C LEU A 76 1.02 -3.10 9.10
N ASN A 77 0.17 -3.97 8.56
CA ASN A 77 0.28 -5.41 8.75
C ASN A 77 1.35 -6.01 7.83
N ALA A 78 2.59 -6.10 8.31
CA ALA A 78 3.70 -6.60 7.52
C ALA A 78 3.49 -8.05 7.03
N THR A 79 2.92 -8.91 7.87
CA THR A 79 2.62 -10.30 7.50
C THR A 79 1.63 -10.38 6.34
N ARG A 80 0.64 -9.49 6.33
CA ARG A 80 -0.34 -9.42 5.24
C ARG A 80 0.30 -8.94 3.94
N TRP A 81 1.11 -7.88 4.00
CA TRP A 81 1.88 -7.44 2.85
C TRP A 81 2.80 -8.52 2.29
N GLU A 82 3.53 -9.24 3.14
CA GLU A 82 4.41 -10.33 2.73
C GLU A 82 3.65 -11.39 1.91
N LYS A 83 2.46 -11.80 2.38
CA LYS A 83 1.59 -12.74 1.66
C LYS A 83 1.16 -12.20 0.30
N VAL A 84 0.70 -10.95 0.27
CA VAL A 84 0.22 -10.29 -0.97
C VAL A 84 1.35 -10.17 -1.99
N ILE A 85 2.51 -9.67 -1.57
CA ILE A 85 3.67 -9.47 -2.44
C ILE A 85 4.17 -10.81 -2.98
N SER A 86 4.29 -11.82 -2.11
CA SER A 86 4.76 -13.15 -2.51
C SER A 86 3.79 -13.85 -3.46
N SER A 87 2.48 -13.62 -3.31
CA SER A 87 1.45 -14.29 -4.11
C SER A 87 1.19 -13.61 -5.46
N TYR A 88 1.15 -12.27 -5.48
CA TYR A 88 0.64 -11.52 -6.63
C TYR A 88 1.64 -10.59 -7.27
N MET A 89 2.74 -10.23 -6.60
CA MET A 89 3.71 -9.23 -7.09
C MET A 89 5.14 -9.80 -7.08
N SER A 90 5.32 -10.97 -7.69
CA SER A 90 6.61 -11.68 -7.71
C SER A 90 7.74 -10.89 -8.37
N GLN A 91 7.40 -9.94 -9.25
CA GLN A 91 8.35 -9.06 -9.95
C GLN A 91 8.65 -7.75 -9.20
N LEU A 92 8.07 -7.53 -8.01
CA LEU A 92 8.21 -6.30 -7.26
C LEU A 92 9.65 -6.12 -6.77
N ARG A 93 10.25 -4.99 -7.15
CA ARG A 93 11.63 -4.59 -6.82
C ARG A 93 11.66 -3.40 -5.86
N VAL A 94 10.71 -2.49 -6.02
CA VAL A 94 10.57 -1.31 -5.16
C VAL A 94 9.20 -1.35 -4.51
N PHE A 95 9.21 -1.37 -3.18
CA PHE A 95 8.04 -1.19 -2.35
C PHE A 95 8.27 0.03 -1.47
N ASP A 96 7.43 1.04 -1.65
CA ASP A 96 7.50 2.32 -0.97
C ASP A 96 6.13 2.63 -0.38
N ILE A 97 6.08 2.82 0.93
CA ILE A 97 4.85 3.08 1.67
C ILE A 97 5.04 4.30 2.56
N GLU A 98 4.02 5.13 2.61
CA GLU A 98 3.80 6.15 3.62
C GLU A 98 2.41 5.94 4.21
N HIS A 99 2.31 5.81 5.53
CA HIS A 99 1.04 5.62 6.22
C HIS A 99 0.93 6.55 7.42
N GLU A 100 -0.07 7.43 7.39
CA GLU A 100 -0.41 8.30 8.52
C GLU A 100 -1.48 7.65 9.41
N HIS A 101 -1.21 7.63 10.71
CA HIS A 101 -2.14 7.13 11.72
C HIS A 101 -2.23 8.06 12.94
N VAL A 102 -3.43 8.12 13.55
CA VAL A 102 -3.67 8.88 14.79
C VAL A 102 -3.83 7.91 15.95
N LEU A 103 -2.89 7.95 16.89
CA LEU A 103 -2.91 7.12 18.10
C LEU A 103 -3.79 7.78 19.16
N LYS A 104 -4.89 7.13 19.57
CA LYS A 104 -5.87 7.71 20.51
C LYS A 104 -5.65 7.29 21.95
N ASN A 105 -5.14 6.07 22.18
CA ASN A 105 -4.95 5.50 23.51
C ASN A 105 -3.73 4.58 23.59
N GLY A 106 -3.41 4.07 24.78
CA GLY A 106 -2.28 3.15 24.99
C GLY A 106 -2.39 1.81 24.26
N THR A 107 -3.61 1.31 24.05
CA THR A 107 -3.86 0.08 23.28
C THR A 107 -3.50 0.28 21.81
N ASP A 108 -3.85 1.43 21.22
CA ASP A 108 -3.51 1.77 19.84
C ASP A 108 -1.98 1.86 19.65
N ILE A 109 -1.25 2.40 20.64
CA ILE A 109 0.22 2.47 20.62
C ILE A 109 0.81 1.06 20.56
N ASN A 110 0.36 0.15 21.44
CA ASN A 110 0.86 -1.22 21.47
C ASN A 110 0.52 -1.97 20.17
N LEU A 111 -0.68 -1.79 19.63
CA LEU A 111 -1.09 -2.39 18.37
C LEU A 111 -0.23 -1.89 17.21
N TYR A 112 -0.02 -0.57 17.12
CA TYR A 112 0.87 0.05 16.13
C TYR A 112 2.27 -0.54 16.20
N GLN A 113 2.90 -0.57 17.39
CA GLN A 113 4.24 -1.13 17.58
C GLN A 113 4.31 -2.60 17.18
N ASN A 114 3.33 -3.41 17.58
CA ASN A 114 3.26 -4.83 17.23
C ASN A 114 3.18 -5.07 15.72
N LEU A 115 2.44 -4.23 15.00
CA LEU A 115 2.30 -4.30 13.55
C LEU A 115 3.57 -3.83 12.84
N THR A 116 4.13 -2.68 13.24
CA THR A 116 5.30 -2.11 12.57
C THR A 116 6.59 -2.89 12.84
N ASN A 117 6.74 -3.51 14.02
CA ASN A 117 7.93 -4.30 14.35
C ASN A 117 8.12 -5.51 13.42
N GLN A 118 7.06 -5.97 12.77
CA GLN A 118 7.11 -7.09 11.82
C GLN A 118 7.77 -6.72 10.48
N PHE A 119 8.00 -5.44 10.18
CA PHE A 119 8.75 -5.00 8.99
C PHE A 119 10.28 -5.21 9.10
N THR A 120 10.73 -5.93 10.13
CA THR A 120 12.14 -6.26 10.37
C THR A 120 12.49 -7.72 10.05
N THR A 121 11.51 -8.53 9.62
CA THR A 121 11.74 -9.95 9.31
C THR A 121 12.70 -10.15 8.13
N SER A 122 13.15 -11.39 7.94
CA SER A 122 14.07 -11.74 6.85
C SER A 122 13.50 -11.44 5.46
N PHE A 123 12.18 -11.42 5.29
CA PHE A 123 11.53 -11.08 4.03
C PHE A 123 11.88 -9.64 3.60
N TRP A 124 11.71 -8.67 4.51
CA TRP A 124 11.95 -7.25 4.26
C TRP A 124 13.44 -6.93 4.12
N THR A 125 14.24 -7.43 5.07
CA THR A 125 15.68 -7.13 5.13
C THR A 125 16.47 -7.73 3.96
N LYS A 126 16.14 -8.96 3.49
CA LYS A 126 16.76 -9.55 2.29
C LYS A 126 16.46 -8.75 1.02
N ARG A 127 15.27 -8.13 0.95
CA ARG A 127 14.88 -7.24 -0.15
C ARG A 127 15.43 -5.82 -0.01
N LYS A 128 16.15 -5.54 1.09
CA LYS A 128 16.66 -4.21 1.45
C LYS A 128 15.54 -3.16 1.50
N TRP A 129 14.34 -3.56 1.90
CA TRP A 129 13.24 -2.64 2.15
C TRP A 129 13.24 -2.31 3.64
N PHE A 130 13.52 -1.06 3.97
CA PHE A 130 13.63 -0.56 5.33
C PHE A 130 12.57 0.49 5.59
N PHE A 131 12.20 0.63 6.86
CA PHE A 131 11.11 1.50 7.25
C PHE A 131 11.47 2.24 8.53
N GLY A 132 10.95 3.46 8.63
CA GLY A 132 11.06 4.33 9.78
C GLY A 132 9.69 4.80 10.22
N HIS A 133 9.66 5.53 11.32
CA HIS A 133 8.47 6.23 11.76
C HIS A 133 8.83 7.59 12.31
N GLN A 134 7.93 8.55 12.14
CA GLN A 134 8.04 9.89 12.70
C GLN A 134 6.82 10.16 13.57
N HIS A 135 7.07 10.67 14.78
CA HIS A 135 6.02 11.09 15.70
C HIS A 135 5.87 12.61 15.64
N SER A 136 4.63 13.08 15.62
CA SER A 136 4.30 14.49 15.79
C SER A 136 3.14 14.65 16.77
N CYS A 137 3.35 15.48 17.79
CA CYS A 137 2.31 15.86 18.72
C CYS A 137 1.65 17.14 18.20
N LEU A 138 0.51 17.00 17.52
CA LEU A 138 -0.30 18.14 17.08
C LEU A 138 -1.50 18.27 18.03
N GLY A 139 -1.38 19.16 19.02
CA GLY A 139 -2.41 19.35 20.06
C GLY A 139 -2.52 18.16 21.00
N HIS A 140 -3.73 17.61 21.15
CA HIS A 140 -4.02 16.43 22.00
C HIS A 140 -3.95 15.09 21.23
N SER A 141 -3.57 15.12 19.94
CA SER A 141 -3.52 13.94 19.09
C SER A 141 -2.07 13.56 18.77
N ASN A 142 -1.75 12.28 18.95
CA ASN A 142 -0.44 11.72 18.61
C ASN A 142 -0.50 11.20 17.17
N HIS A 143 0.03 11.99 16.23
CA HIS A 143 0.15 11.59 14.84
C HIS A 143 1.45 10.81 14.65
N VAL A 144 1.37 9.72 13.91
CA VAL A 144 2.54 8.95 13.51
C VAL A 144 2.50 8.69 12.02
N ILE A 145 3.65 8.88 11.39
CA ILE A 145 3.86 8.57 9.98
C ILE A 145 4.83 7.39 9.94
N PHE A 146 4.38 6.24 9.45
CA PHE A 146 5.23 5.13 9.08
C PHE A 146 5.65 5.29 7.63
N TYR A 147 6.93 5.17 7.30
CA TYR A 147 7.40 5.41 5.94
C TYR A 147 8.57 4.52 5.56
N SER A 148 8.71 4.22 4.27
CA SER A 148 9.90 3.56 3.72
C SER A 148 11.12 4.48 3.81
N THR A 149 12.21 3.98 4.39
CA THR A 149 13.49 4.69 4.42
C THR A 149 14.29 4.26 3.19
N HIS A 150 14.66 5.26 2.37
CA HIS A 150 15.29 5.05 1.06
C HIS A 150 16.36 3.96 1.05
N SER A 151 16.17 2.95 0.21
CA SER A 151 17.21 2.08 -0.31
C SER A 151 17.37 2.35 -1.81
N TYR A 152 18.17 3.38 -2.13
CA TYR A 152 18.73 3.56 -3.47
C TYR A 152 20.07 2.82 -3.56
#